data_AF-A0A7S3J6A7-F1
#
_entry.id   AF-A0A7S3J6A7-F1
#
_cell.length_a   1.000
_cell.length_b   1.000
_cell.length_c   1.000
_cell.angle_alpha   90.00
_cell.angle_beta   90.00
_cell.angle_gamma   90.00
#
_symmetry.space_group_name_H-M   'P 1'
#
loop_
_entity.id
_entity.type
_entity.pdbx_description
1 polymer ?
#
loop_
_entity_poly.entity_id
_entity_poly.type
_entity_poly.pdbx_seq_one_letter_code
_entity_poly.pdbx_strand_id
1 'polypeptide(L)'
;MQKKISDSSEKLALQSKIQEANTRFLNYKATVQLFFAELEKVYTCPIKYDKIVDPVITPSGVTYERVMIERSIKVNRVDPVSKDRLTIAKIKPNLAIKCLIHVVNEYRKKLETA
;
A
#
# COMPACT_ATOMS: atom_id res chain seq x y z
N MET A 1 -27.55 -41.36 -36.78
CA MET A 1 -26.15 -40.97 -37.06
C MET A 1 -25.95 -39.52 -36.65
N GLN A 2 -24.85 -39.26 -35.93
CA GLN A 2 -24.17 -37.96 -35.74
C GLN A 2 -24.86 -36.88 -34.88
N LYS A 3 -24.46 -36.82 -33.59
CA LYS A 3 -24.52 -35.61 -32.75
C LYS A 3 -23.41 -35.55 -31.68
N LYS A 4 -22.24 -36.16 -31.95
CA LYS A 4 -21.15 -36.34 -30.96
C LYS A 4 -19.85 -35.57 -31.25
N ILE A 5 -19.81 -34.78 -32.33
CA ILE A 5 -18.60 -34.06 -32.80
C ILE A 5 -18.66 -32.54 -32.52
N SER A 6 -19.84 -31.94 -32.27
CA SER A 6 -19.95 -30.49 -31.97
C SER A 6 -19.48 -30.11 -30.56
N ASP A 7 -19.42 -31.07 -29.64
CA ASP A 7 -19.17 -30.82 -28.20
C ASP A 7 -17.66 -30.63 -27.87
N SER A 8 -16.76 -31.08 -28.76
CA SER A 8 -15.30 -31.02 -28.53
C SER A 8 -14.69 -29.65 -28.86
N SER A 9 -15.03 -29.08 -30.03
CA SER A 9 -14.50 -27.77 -30.43
C SER A 9 -15.13 -26.63 -29.63
N GLU A 10 -16.42 -26.74 -29.31
CA GLU A 10 -17.13 -25.77 -28.46
C GLU A 10 -16.57 -25.77 -27.03
N LYS A 11 -16.28 -26.95 -26.47
CA LYS A 11 -15.61 -27.08 -25.17
C LYS A 11 -14.20 -26.51 -25.18
N LEU A 12 -13.43 -26.75 -26.25
CA LEU A 12 -12.08 -26.17 -26.40
C LEU A 12 -12.13 -24.64 -26.51
N ALA A 13 -13.09 -24.09 -27.26
CA ALA A 13 -13.31 -22.66 -27.39
C ALA A 13 -13.73 -22.02 -26.05
N LEU A 14 -14.58 -22.70 -25.28
CA LEU A 14 -14.97 -22.26 -23.93
C LEU A 14 -13.76 -22.27 -22.97
N GLN A 15 -12.91 -23.29 -23.06
CA GLN A 15 -11.68 -23.36 -22.26
C GLN A 15 -10.71 -22.21 -22.60
N SER A 16 -10.55 -21.86 -23.88
CA SER A 16 -9.75 -20.69 -24.28
C SER A 16 -10.30 -19.41 -23.67
N LYS A 17 -11.61 -19.19 -23.75
CA LYS A 17 -12.27 -18.00 -23.16
C LYS A 17 -12.10 -17.92 -21.65
N ILE A 18 -12.22 -19.04 -20.94
CA ILE A 18 -11.98 -19.11 -19.49
C ILE A 18 -10.52 -18.77 -19.19
N GLN A 19 -9.58 -19.32 -19.98
CA GLN A 19 -8.16 -19.06 -19.80
C GLN A 19 -7.82 -17.58 -20.03
N GLU A 20 -8.36 -16.97 -21.09
CA GLU A 20 -8.22 -15.55 -21.37
C GLU A 20 -8.78 -14.69 -20.23
N ALA A 21 -9.96 -15.04 -19.70
CA ALA A 21 -10.56 -14.35 -18.56
C ALA A 21 -9.70 -14.48 -17.30
N ASN A 22 -9.16 -15.66 -17.02
CA ASN A 22 -8.26 -15.90 -15.88
C ASN A 22 -6.97 -15.10 -16.02
N THR A 23 -6.35 -15.09 -17.21
CA THR A 23 -5.15 -14.28 -17.48
C THR A 23 -5.43 -12.80 -17.28
N ARG A 24 -6.58 -12.30 -17.77
CA ARG A 24 -6.97 -10.91 -17.56
C ARG A 24 -7.16 -10.57 -16.08
N PHE A 25 -7.78 -11.47 -15.32
CA PHE A 25 -7.96 -11.31 -13.87
C PHE A 25 -6.62 -11.28 -13.13
N LEU A 26 -5.70 -12.20 -13.45
CA LEU A 26 -4.38 -12.25 -12.83
C LEU A 26 -3.56 -11.00 -13.13
N ASN A 27 -3.60 -10.51 -14.37
CA ASN A 27 -2.93 -9.25 -14.74
C ASN A 27 -3.49 -8.07 -13.94
N TYR A 28 -4.82 -7.98 -13.82
CA TYR A 28 -5.45 -6.96 -12.99
C TYR A 28 -5.03 -7.06 -11.51
N LYS A 29 -5.04 -8.27 -10.93
CA LYS A 29 -4.61 -8.53 -9.56
C LYS A 29 -3.16 -8.07 -9.35
N ALA A 30 -2.26 -8.38 -10.28
CA ALA A 30 -0.87 -7.93 -10.24
C ALA A 30 -0.73 -6.39 -10.32
N THR A 31 -1.49 -5.72 -11.19
CA THR A 31 -1.51 -4.25 -11.27
C THR A 31 -1.94 -3.62 -9.94
N VAL A 32 -2.98 -4.16 -9.30
CA VAL A 32 -3.46 -3.67 -8.00
C VAL A 32 -2.40 -3.89 -6.90
N GLN A 33 -1.70 -5.02 -6.92
CA GLN A 33 -0.60 -5.27 -5.98
C GLN A 33 0.55 -4.28 -6.13
N LEU A 34 0.94 -3.94 -7.38
CA LEU A 34 1.95 -2.92 -7.66
C LEU A 34 1.54 -1.53 -7.15
N PHE A 35 0.27 -1.16 -7.35
CA PHE A 35 -0.28 0.08 -6.81
C PHE A 35 -0.16 0.15 -5.29
N PHE A 36 -0.52 -0.94 -4.59
CA PHE A 36 -0.40 -1.03 -3.14
C PHE A 36 1.06 -0.96 -2.65
N ALA A 37 2.01 -1.50 -3.40
CA ALA A 37 3.44 -1.38 -3.09
C ALA A 37 3.94 0.07 -3.25
N GLU A 38 3.44 0.81 -4.24
CA GLU A 38 3.76 2.22 -4.40
C GLU A 38 3.17 3.07 -3.27
N LEU A 39 1.92 2.80 -2.89
CA LEU A 39 1.27 3.46 -1.75
C LEU A 39 1.98 3.20 -0.42
N GLU A 40 2.56 2.02 -0.21
CA GLU A 40 3.31 1.72 1.02
C GLU A 40 4.45 2.69 1.28
N LYS A 41 5.06 3.22 0.23
CA LYS A 41 6.14 4.21 0.35
C LYS A 41 5.64 5.51 1.00
N VAL A 42 4.38 5.89 0.79
CA VAL A 42 3.76 7.11 1.34
C VAL A 42 3.68 7.07 2.86
N TYR A 43 3.51 5.88 3.44
CA TYR A 43 3.39 5.69 4.89
C TYR A 43 4.51 4.82 5.49
N THR A 44 5.67 4.82 4.84
CA THR A 44 6.91 4.24 5.39
C THR A 44 7.70 5.31 6.12
N CYS A 45 8.13 5.02 7.35
CA CYS A 45 8.84 5.99 8.16
C CYS A 45 10.28 6.19 7.64
N PRO A 46 10.72 7.44 7.42
CA PRO A 46 12.08 7.70 6.94
C PRO A 46 13.20 7.34 7.92
N ILE A 47 12.90 7.14 9.21
CA ILE A 47 13.90 6.82 10.24
C ILE A 47 14.03 5.31 10.46
N LYS A 48 12.90 4.59 10.59
CA LYS A 48 12.90 3.14 10.85
C LYS A 48 12.82 2.28 9.60
N TYR A 49 12.56 2.88 8.43
CA TYR A 49 12.36 2.18 7.15
C TYR A 49 11.29 1.08 7.22
N ASP A 50 10.25 1.34 8.00
CA ASP A 50 9.13 0.43 8.23
C ASP A 50 7.82 1.23 8.34
N LYS A 51 6.69 0.54 8.20
CA LYS A 51 5.33 1.11 8.19
C LYS A 51 5.06 1.93 9.42
N ILE A 52 4.52 3.12 9.24
CA ILE A 52 4.12 4.02 10.32
C ILE A 52 2.86 3.49 11.00
N VAL A 53 2.87 3.40 12.33
CA VAL A 53 1.71 2.96 13.12
C VAL A 53 1.04 4.16 13.79
N ASP A 54 1.82 5.07 14.38
CA ASP A 54 1.34 6.33 14.94
C ASP A 54 1.94 7.52 14.16
N PRO A 55 1.28 7.93 13.06
CA PRO A 55 1.81 8.94 12.17
C PRO A 55 1.77 10.33 12.80
N VAL A 56 2.91 10.99 12.80
CA VAL A 56 3.06 12.40 13.16
C VAL A 56 3.73 13.17 12.03
N ILE A 57 3.25 14.39 11.78
CA ILE A 57 3.79 15.28 10.77
C ILE A 57 4.59 16.41 11.42
N THR A 58 5.72 16.75 10.81
CA THR A 58 6.54 17.90 11.17
C THR A 58 6.11 19.15 10.37
N PRO A 59 6.52 20.38 10.76
CA PRO A 59 6.22 21.58 9.97
C PRO A 59 6.79 21.57 8.54
N SER A 60 7.80 20.75 8.26
CA SER A 60 8.35 20.55 6.91
C SER A 60 7.45 19.67 6.03
N GLY A 61 6.36 19.13 6.57
CA GLY A 61 5.39 18.29 5.87
C GLY A 61 5.73 16.79 5.87
N VAL A 62 6.84 16.39 6.49
CA VAL A 62 7.28 14.99 6.51
C VAL A 62 6.58 14.23 7.64
N THR A 63 6.12 13.01 7.34
CA THR A 63 5.44 12.14 8.31
C THR A 63 6.39 11.05 8.82
N TYR A 64 6.37 10.81 10.14
CA TYR A 64 7.19 9.83 10.81
C TYR A 64 6.37 8.95 11.76
N GLU A 65 7.00 7.87 12.19
CA GLU A 65 6.60 7.16 13.40
C GLU A 65 6.91 8.02 14.63
N ARG A 66 5.90 8.26 15.48
CA ARG A 66 6.02 9.15 16.66
C ARG A 66 7.24 8.82 17.50
N VAL A 67 7.37 7.57 17.93
CA VAL A 67 8.45 7.17 18.85
C VAL A 67 9.83 7.37 18.23
N MET A 68 9.96 7.28 16.90
CA MET A 68 11.24 7.44 16.21
C MET A 68 11.62 8.91 16.07
N ILE A 69 10.69 9.78 15.67
CA ILE A 69 10.98 11.20 15.53
C ILE A 69 11.20 11.88 16.89
N GLU A 70 10.44 11.49 17.94
CA GLU A 70 10.66 12.01 19.29
C GLU A 70 12.05 11.67 19.83
N ARG A 71 12.53 10.42 19.60
CA ARG A 71 13.90 10.02 19.95
C ARG A 71 14.93 10.83 19.15
N SER A 72 14.71 11.01 17.85
CA SER A 72 15.63 11.79 16.99
C SER A 72 15.74 13.26 17.42
N ILE A 73 14.61 13.90 17.72
CA ILE A 73 14.57 15.30 18.21
C ILE A 73 15.32 15.44 19.54
N LYS A 74 15.21 14.47 20.45
CA LYS A 74 15.93 14.51 21.75
C LYS A 74 17.44 14.55 21.57
N VAL A 75 17.97 13.87 20.54
CA VAL A 75 19.41 13.81 20.26
C VAL A 75 19.88 15.00 19.40
N ASN A 76 19.20 15.24 18.28
CA ASN A 76 19.71 16.16 17.24
C ASN A 76 19.02 17.52 17.21
N ARG A 77 17.80 17.63 17.77
CA ARG A 77 16.96 18.86 17.76
C ARG A 77 16.66 19.43 16.37
N VAL A 78 16.69 18.58 15.34
CA VAL A 78 16.39 18.91 13.94
C VAL A 78 15.46 17.87 13.32
N ASP A 79 14.78 18.26 12.25
CA ASP A 79 14.07 17.35 11.36
C ASP A 79 15.09 16.45 10.63
N PRO A 80 14.95 15.11 10.66
CA PRO A 80 15.92 14.21 10.03
C PRO A 80 16.08 14.38 8.53
N VAL A 81 15.03 14.85 7.83
CA VAL A 81 15.01 15.01 6.37
C VAL A 81 15.31 16.45 5.99
N SER A 82 14.54 17.42 6.48
CA SER A 82 14.73 18.82 6.06
C SER A 82 15.90 19.52 6.76
N LYS A 83 16.40 18.96 7.87
CA LYS A 83 17.45 19.53 8.74
C LYS A 83 17.06 20.81 9.47
N ASP A 84 15.81 21.23 9.38
CA ASP A 84 15.30 22.40 10.10
C ASP A 84 15.24 22.17 11.62
N ARG A 85 15.38 23.24 12.42
CA ARG A 85 15.21 23.15 13.87
C ARG A 85 13.82 22.65 14.24
N LEU A 86 13.77 21.56 15.00
CA LEU A 86 12.54 20.88 15.36
C LEU A 86 12.46 20.63 16.87
N THR A 87 11.26 20.75 17.42
CA THR A 87 10.95 20.44 18.82
C THR A 87 9.72 19.54 18.89
N ILE A 88 9.59 18.76 19.96
CA ILE A 88 8.45 17.84 20.15
C ILE A 88 7.10 18.59 20.16
N ALA A 89 7.06 19.83 20.64
CA ALA A 89 5.83 20.63 20.61
C ALA A 89 5.33 20.99 19.19
N LYS A 90 6.24 20.97 18.20
CA LYS A 90 5.96 21.31 16.81
C LYS A 90 5.46 20.13 15.97
N ILE A 91 5.64 18.89 16.43
CA ILE A 91 5.08 17.72 15.73
C ILE A 91 3.60 17.56 16.08
N LYS A 92 2.79 17.14 15.11
CA LYS A 92 1.33 16.96 15.27
C LYS A 92 0.90 15.59 14.76
N PRO A 93 -0.15 14.96 15.33
CA PRO A 93 -0.72 13.75 14.74
C PRO A 93 -1.14 13.99 13.29
N ASN A 94 -0.78 13.09 12.38
CA ASN A 94 -1.23 13.13 11.00
C ASN A 94 -2.42 12.18 10.82
N LEU A 95 -3.61 12.70 11.12
CA LEU A 95 -4.85 11.92 11.06
C LEU A 95 -5.18 11.46 9.64
N ALA A 96 -4.81 12.23 8.61
CA ALA A 96 -5.02 11.86 7.22
C ALA A 96 -4.25 10.58 6.85
N ILE A 97 -2.97 10.50 7.23
CA ILE A 97 -2.17 9.29 7.01
C ILE A 97 -2.69 8.12 7.84
N LYS A 98 -3.15 8.36 9.07
CA LYS A 98 -3.77 7.32 9.90
C LYS A 98 -5.02 6.71 9.23
N CYS A 99 -5.89 7.56 8.68
CA CYS A 99 -7.06 7.14 7.91
C CYS A 99 -6.66 6.40 6.63
N LEU A 100 -5.67 6.90 5.88
CA LEU A 100 -5.16 6.24 4.68
C LEU A 100 -4.68 4.81 4.98
N ILE A 101 -3.84 4.64 6.01
CA ILE A 101 -3.34 3.32 6.42
C ILE A 101 -4.50 2.37 6.75
N HIS A 102 -5.52 2.86 7.47
CA HIS A 102 -6.69 2.07 7.80
C HIS A 102 -7.43 1.57 6.55
N VAL A 103 -7.74 2.47 5.62
CA VAL A 103 -8.43 2.16 4.36
C VAL A 103 -7.60 1.18 3.52
N VAL A 104 -6.31 1.46 3.32
CA VAL A 104 -5.41 0.61 2.54
C VAL A 104 -5.35 -0.81 3.11
N ASN A 105 -5.24 -0.95 4.43
CA ASN A 105 -5.20 -2.25 5.08
C ASN A 105 -6.52 -3.01 4.91
N GLU A 106 -7.66 -2.33 4.92
CA GLU A 106 -8.97 -2.95 4.69
C GLU A 106 -9.08 -3.50 3.26
N TYR A 107 -8.75 -2.70 2.25
CA TYR A 107 -8.81 -3.13 0.85
C TYR A 107 -7.76 -4.18 0.50
N ARG A 108 -6.56 -4.11 1.10
CA ARG A 108 -5.54 -5.14 0.91
C ARG A 108 -6.01 -6.51 1.39
N LYS A 109 -6.65 -6.58 2.57
CA LYS A 109 -7.25 -7.83 3.07
C LYS A 109 -8.29 -8.40 2.09
N LYS A 110 -9.15 -7.53 1.54
CA LYS A 110 -10.15 -7.94 0.55
C LYS A 110 -9.52 -8.55 -0.71
N LEU A 111 -8.38 -8.00 -1.17
CA LEU A 111 -7.64 -8.53 -2.32
C LEU A 111 -6.97 -9.88 -2.04
N GLU A 112 -6.51 -10.11 -0.80
CA GLU A 112 -5.91 -11.38 -0.39
C GLU A 112 -6.95 -12.49 -0.26
N THR A 113 -8.18 -12.15 0.13
CA THR A 113 -9.30 -13.10 0.24
C THR A 113 -10.06 -13.34 -1.07
N ALA A 114 -9.74 -12.60 -2.14
CA ALA A 114 -10.36 -12.70 -3.47
C ALA A 114 -9.52 -13.54 -4.44
#